data_AF-A0AA41NGY7-F1
#
_entry.id   AF-A0AA41NGY7-F1
#
_cell.length_a   1.000
_cell.length_b   1.000
_cell.length_c   1.000
_cell.angle_alpha   90.00
_cell.angle_beta   90.00
_cell.angle_gamma   90.00
#
_symmetry.space_group_name_H-M   'P 1'
#
loop_
_entity.id
_entity.type
_entity.pdbx_description
1 polymer ?
#
loop_
_entity_poly.entity_id
_entity_poly.type
_entity_poly.pdbx_seq_one_letter_code
_entity_poly.pdbx_strand_id
1 'polypeptide(L)'
;MLICTNLEDLQEQTHTRHYELYRCCKLEEMGFTDVGPENKPVSAQETYEAKRHELHDLLDSVQEELFGASSAALQQTSRPETQQNRSVHVNAESLHPLKQR
;
A
#
# COMPACT_ATOMS: atom_id res chain seq x y z
N MET A 1 -20.31 61.26 4.56
CA MET A 1 -19.19 60.54 3.91
C MET A 1 -19.75 59.19 3.50
N LEU A 2 -20.13 59.03 2.23
CA LEU A 2 -20.76 57.80 1.75
C LEU A 2 -19.65 56.77 1.52
N ILE A 3 -19.69 55.66 2.24
CA ILE A 3 -18.77 54.54 2.02
C ILE A 3 -19.23 53.89 0.72
N CYS A 4 -18.66 54.33 -0.41
CA CYS A 4 -18.75 53.59 -1.66
C CYS A 4 -17.81 52.39 -1.53
N THR A 5 -18.27 51.32 -0.90
CA THR A 5 -17.52 50.06 -0.86
C THR A 5 -17.34 49.60 -2.30
N ASN A 6 -16.10 49.43 -2.74
CA ASN A 6 -15.82 48.91 -4.08
C ASN A 6 -16.43 47.50 -4.20
N LEU A 7 -17.44 47.35 -5.06
CA LEU A 7 -18.13 46.07 -5.26
C LEU A 7 -17.21 45.01 -5.89
N GLU A 8 -16.20 45.47 -6.62
CA GLU A 8 -15.19 44.62 -7.26
C GLU A 8 -14.25 44.01 -6.19
N ASP A 9 -13.76 44.82 -5.24
CA ASP A 9 -12.99 44.32 -4.08
C ASP A 9 -13.82 43.37 -3.21
N LEU A 10 -15.12 43.64 -3.05
CA LEU A 10 -16.01 42.77 -2.27
C LEU A 10 -16.21 41.42 -2.97
N GLN A 11 -16.29 41.42 -4.30
CA GLN A 11 -16.36 40.21 -5.10
C GLN A 11 -15.05 39.43 -5.07
N GLU A 12 -13.90 40.09 -5.23
CA GLU A 12 -12.58 39.47 -5.19
C GLU A 12 -12.29 38.85 -3.81
N GLN A 13 -12.62 39.55 -2.72
CA GLN A 13 -12.53 39.01 -1.36
C GLN A 13 -13.43 37.79 -1.17
N THR A 14 -14.66 37.84 -1.67
CA THR A 14 -15.61 36.72 -1.54
C THR A 14 -15.14 35.51 -2.33
N HIS A 15 -14.67 35.70 -3.57
CA HIS A 15 -14.12 34.63 -4.40
C HIS A 15 -12.87 34.01 -3.78
N THR A 16 -11.92 34.83 -3.30
CA THR A 16 -10.69 34.35 -2.67
C THR A 16 -11.00 33.52 -1.43
N ARG A 17 -11.86 34.05 -0.53
CA ARG A 17 -12.24 33.34 0.70
C ARG A 17 -12.99 32.04 0.41
N HIS A 18 -13.89 32.04 -0.57
CA HIS A 18 -14.66 30.86 -0.94
C HIS A 18 -13.77 29.79 -1.59
N TYR A 19 -12.87 30.20 -2.48
CA TYR A 19 -11.92 29.31 -3.13
C TYR A 19 -10.95 28.69 -2.12
N GLU A 20 -10.36 29.48 -1.22
CA GLU A 20 -9.46 28.95 -0.19
C GLU A 20 -10.18 27.97 0.74
N LEU A 21 -11.41 28.27 1.15
CA LEU A 21 -12.20 27.33 1.95
C LEU A 21 -12.44 26.01 1.19
N TYR A 22 -12.87 26.09 -0.07
CA TYR A 22 -13.06 24.91 -0.91
C TYR A 22 -11.76 24.11 -1.06
N ARG A 23 -10.64 24.80 -1.33
CA ARG A 23 -9.32 24.19 -1.49
C ARG A 23 -8.88 23.47 -0.20
N CYS A 24 -8.97 24.11 0.95
CA CYS A 24 -8.63 23.51 2.25
C CYS A 24 -9.52 22.28 2.52
N CYS A 25 -10.83 22.39 2.34
CA CYS A 25 -11.74 21.26 2.53
C CYS A 25 -11.40 20.08 1.60
N LYS A 26 -11.06 20.34 0.33
CA LYS A 26 -10.68 19.28 -0.62
C LYS A 26 -9.36 18.61 -0.28
N LEU A 27 -8.39 19.37 0.23
CA LEU A 27 -7.14 18.80 0.72
C LEU A 27 -7.38 17.94 1.97
N GLU A 28 -8.20 18.42 2.90
CA GLU A 28 -8.55 17.69 4.12
C GLU A 28 -9.31 16.38 3.81
N GLU A 29 -10.25 16.39 2.86
CA GLU A 29 -10.92 15.18 2.35
C GLU A 29 -9.92 14.14 1.81
N MET A 30 -8.82 14.58 1.21
CA MET A 30 -7.74 13.72 0.72
C MET A 30 -6.71 13.36 1.83
N GLY A 31 -6.94 13.81 3.06
CA GLY A 31 -6.06 13.59 4.21
C GLY A 31 -4.80 14.46 4.20
N PHE A 32 -4.83 15.60 3.51
CA PHE A 32 -3.81 16.64 3.59
C PHE A 32 -4.29 17.75 4.54
N THR A 33 -3.44 18.16 5.47
CA THR A 33 -3.76 19.23 6.41
C THR A 33 -2.78 20.38 6.20
N ASP A 34 -3.29 21.60 6.05
CA ASP A 34 -2.44 22.80 5.86
C ASP A 34 -1.64 23.16 7.14
N VAL A 35 -2.08 22.68 8.30
CA VAL A 35 -1.44 22.90 9.61
C VAL A 35 -1.12 21.58 10.30
N GLY A 36 0.11 21.47 10.76
CA GLY A 36 0.64 20.33 11.50
C GLY A 36 0.60 20.53 13.01
N PRO A 37 1.25 19.65 13.77
CA PRO A 37 1.41 19.84 15.21
C PRO A 37 2.05 21.21 15.49
N GLU A 38 1.53 21.90 16.51
CA GLU A 38 1.86 23.28 16.89
C GLU A 38 1.40 24.40 15.91
N ASN A 39 0.42 24.15 15.05
CA ASN A 39 -0.08 25.13 14.06
C ASN A 39 1.01 25.62 13.08
N LYS A 40 2.05 24.81 12.87
CA LYS A 40 3.08 25.10 11.86
C LYS A 40 2.55 24.70 10.49
N PRO A 41 2.77 25.51 9.44
CA PRO A 41 2.38 25.14 8.09
C PRO A 41 3.11 23.85 7.71
N VAL A 42 2.37 22.86 7.21
CA VAL A 42 2.96 21.61 6.73
C VAL A 42 3.10 21.71 5.22
N SER A 43 4.26 21.29 4.71
CA SER A 43 4.44 21.20 3.26
C SER A 43 3.56 20.09 2.71
N ALA A 44 2.65 20.44 1.80
CA ALA A 44 1.82 19.47 1.09
C ALA A 44 2.68 18.42 0.36
N GLN A 45 3.87 18.82 -0.12
CA GLN A 45 4.83 17.93 -0.74
C GLN A 45 5.36 16.89 0.25
N GLU A 46 5.77 17.31 1.46
CA GLU A 46 6.28 16.39 2.49
C GLU A 46 5.21 15.38 2.91
N THR A 47 3.96 15.83 3.07
CA THR A 47 2.83 14.95 3.41
C THR A 47 2.55 13.94 2.30
N TYR A 48 2.61 14.39 1.03
CA TYR A 48 2.45 13.51 -0.12
C TYR A 48 3.55 12.44 -0.17
N GLU A 49 4.81 12.86 -0.02
CA GLU A 49 5.95 11.96 -0.04
C GLU A 49 5.89 10.93 1.10
N ALA A 50 5.50 11.33 2.30
CA ALA A 50 5.30 10.43 3.44
C ALA A 50 4.20 9.39 3.15
N LYS A 51 3.01 9.83 2.72
CA LYS A 51 1.90 8.92 2.35
C LYS A 51 2.28 7.95 1.24
N ARG A 52 3.06 8.41 0.25
CA ARG A 52 3.56 7.53 -0.81
C ARG A 52 4.50 6.47 -0.26
N HIS A 53 5.36 6.83 0.68
CA HIS A 53 6.29 5.90 1.28
C HIS A 53 5.53 4.82 2.08
N GLU A 54 4.59 5.24 2.94
CA GLU A 54 3.71 4.33 3.68
C GLU A 54 2.97 3.34 2.77
N LEU A 55 2.49 3.81 1.61
CA LEU A 55 1.81 2.98 0.64
C LEU A 55 2.76 1.96 -0.01
N HIS A 56 3.99 2.36 -0.35
CA HIS A 56 4.99 1.42 -0.86
C HIS A 56 5.37 0.36 0.18
N ASP A 57 5.58 0.75 1.43
CA ASP A 57 5.91 -0.18 2.52
C ASP A 57 4.78 -1.22 2.72
N LEU A 58 3.52 -0.76 2.66
CA LEU A 58 2.36 -1.65 2.72
C LEU A 58 2.35 -2.63 1.53
N LEU A 59 2.61 -2.16 0.32
CA LEU A 59 2.67 -3.02 -0.86
C LEU A 59 3.79 -4.06 -0.76
N ASP A 60 4.98 -3.66 -0.31
CA ASP A 60 6.12 -4.55 -0.17
C ASP A 60 5.84 -5.65 0.86
N SER A 61 5.24 -5.30 2.01
CA SER A 61 4.86 -6.29 3.02
C SER A 61 3.80 -7.28 2.53
N VAL A 62 2.75 -6.79 1.84
CA VAL A 62 1.71 -7.66 1.24
C VAL A 62 2.31 -8.56 0.16
N GLN A 63 3.24 -8.04 -0.65
CA GLN A 63 3.92 -8.82 -1.67
C GLN A 63 4.79 -9.92 -1.06
N GLU A 64 5.53 -9.63 0.01
CA GLU A 64 6.33 -10.62 0.72
C GLU A 64 5.46 -11.72 1.33
N GLU A 65 4.34 -11.34 1.95
CA GLU A 65 3.38 -12.30 2.50
C GLU A 65 2.80 -13.20 1.40
N LEU A 66 2.37 -12.62 0.27
CA LEU A 66 1.84 -13.37 -0.86
C LEU A 66 2.89 -14.31 -1.46
N PHE A 67 4.13 -13.84 -1.61
CA PHE A 67 5.23 -14.65 -2.13
C PHE A 67 5.57 -15.82 -1.19
N GLY A 68 5.64 -15.55 0.11
CA GLY A 68 5.83 -16.55 1.14
C GLY A 68 4.73 -17.61 1.14
N ALA A 69 3.46 -17.19 1.10
CA ALA A 69 2.31 -18.08 1.04
C ALA A 69 2.32 -18.96 -0.23
N SER A 70 2.65 -18.37 -1.38
CA SER A 70 2.77 -19.10 -2.65
C SER A 70 3.89 -20.14 -2.61
N SER A 71 5.07 -19.77 -2.11
CA SER A 71 6.20 -20.69 -1.91
C SER A 71 5.84 -21.85 -0.98
N ALA A 72 5.16 -21.55 0.14
CA ALA A 72 4.69 -22.57 1.07
C ALA A 72 3.66 -23.51 0.44
N ALA A 73 2.75 -23.00 -0.39
CA ALA A 73 1.78 -23.81 -1.13
C ALA A 73 2.48 -24.77 -2.12
N LEU A 74 3.48 -24.27 -2.86
CA LEU A 74 4.29 -25.08 -3.78
C LEU A 74 5.07 -26.19 -3.07
N GLN A 75 5.63 -25.91 -1.89
CA GLN A 75 6.27 -26.94 -1.06
C GLN A 75 5.28 -27.97 -0.51
N GLN A 76 4.08 -27.55 -0.12
CA GLN A 76 3.06 -28.47 0.38
C GLN A 76 2.55 -29.41 -0.71
N THR A 77 2.38 -28.95 -1.96
CA THR A 77 1.95 -29.81 -3.07
C THR A 77 3.04 -30.76 -3.56
N SER A 78 4.32 -30.36 -3.51
CA SER A 78 5.45 -31.19 -3.98
C SER A 78 5.97 -32.21 -2.94
N ARG A 79 5.72 -31.97 -1.65
CA ARG A 79 6.05 -32.89 -0.54
C ARG A 79 5.49 -34.30 -0.69
N PRO A 80 4.17 -34.52 -0.89
CA PRO A 80 3.61 -35.85 -1.02
C PRO A 80 4.14 -36.58 -2.25
N GLU A 81 4.32 -35.90 -3.38
CA GLU A 81 4.91 -36.48 -4.59
C GLU A 81 6.35 -36.94 -4.36
N THR A 82 7.16 -36.12 -3.69
CA THR A 82 8.54 -36.46 -3.34
C THR A 82 8.60 -37.69 -2.43
N GLN A 83 7.71 -37.75 -1.43
CA GLN A 83 7.66 -38.87 -0.48
C GLN A 83 7.15 -40.16 -1.12
N GLN A 84 6.17 -40.07 -2.02
CA GLN A 84 5.68 -41.17 -2.85
C GLN A 84 6.79 -41.71 -3.77
N ASN A 85 7.51 -40.83 -4.48
CA ASN A 85 8.61 -41.24 -5.36
C ASN A 85 9.74 -41.91 -4.58
N ARG A 86 10.06 -41.39 -3.39
CA ARG A 86 11.06 -41.98 -2.51
C ARG A 86 10.65 -43.37 -2.00
N SER A 87 9.39 -43.57 -1.64
CA SER A 87 8.90 -44.87 -1.17
C SER A 87 8.89 -45.91 -2.31
N VAL A 88 8.51 -45.52 -3.52
CA VAL A 88 8.57 -46.39 -4.71
C VAL A 88 10.01 -46.82 -5.00
N HIS A 89 10.97 -45.90 -4.93
CA HIS A 89 12.38 -46.22 -5.15
C HIS A 89 12.92 -47.23 -4.14
N VAL A 90 12.67 -47.01 -2.85
CA VAL A 90 13.09 -47.93 -1.76
C VAL A 90 12.47 -49.32 -1.92
N ASN A 91 11.19 -49.39 -2.32
CA ASN A 91 10.52 -50.65 -2.58
C ASN A 91 11.12 -51.39 -3.79
N ALA A 92 11.51 -50.67 -4.85
CA ALA A 92 12.14 -51.24 -6.03
C ALA A 92 13.54 -51.81 -5.72
N GLU A 93 14.34 -51.13 -4.92
CA GLU A 93 15.65 -51.63 -4.45
C GLU A 93 15.51 -52.88 -3.60
N SER A 94 14.50 -52.93 -2.73
CA SER A 94 14.22 -54.08 -1.86
C SER A 94 13.79 -55.35 -2.63
N LEU A 95 13.23 -55.19 -3.83
CA LEU A 95 12.83 -56.28 -4.73
C LEU A 95 13.98 -56.77 -5.63
N HIS A 96 15.07 -56.00 -5.75
CA HIS A 96 16.22 -56.33 -6.61
C HIS A 96 16.95 -57.64 -6.26
N PRO A 97 17.12 -58.06 -4.99
CA PRO A 97 17.76 -59.33 -4.65
C PRO A 97 16.87 -60.57 -4.89
N LEU A 98 15.54 -60.40 -5.04
CA LEU A 98 14.59 -61.51 -5.20
C LEU A 98 14.41 -61.97 -6.65
N LYS A 99 14.91 -61.21 -7.64
CA LYS A 99 14.83 -61.54 -9.08
C LYS A 99 16.06 -62.29 -9.63
N GLN A 100 17.07 -62.59 -8.81
CA GLN A 100 18.32 -63.25 -9.25
C GLN A 100 18.43 -64.74 -8.86
N ARG A 101 17.32 -65.40 -8.50
CA ARG A 101 17.28 -66.85 -8.25
C ARG A 101 16.49 -67.58 -9.33
#